data_AF-A0A1G9V5R4-F1
#
_entry.id   AF-A0A1G9V5R4-F1
#
_cell.length_a   1.000
_cell.length_b   1.000
_cell.length_c   1.000
_cell.angle_alpha   90.00
_cell.angle_beta   90.00
_cell.angle_gamma   90.00
#
_symmetry.space_group_name_H-M   'P 1'
#
loop_
_entity.id
_entity.type
_entity.pdbx_description
1 polymer ?
#
loop_
_entity_poly.entity_id
_entity_poly.type
_entity_poly.pdbx_seq_one_letter_code
_entity_poly.pdbx_strand_id
1 'polypeptide(L)' 'MDIEFKVGKRQHDPRHMTSEERVHWQKEMAEDAREYLFSIGQPLVYRKQGHIVAEHRDGRIQIIK' A
#
# COMPACT_ATOMS: atom_id res chain seq x y z
N MET A 1 17.85 8.76 16.95
CA MET A 1 16.92 8.88 15.82
C MET A 1 15.60 8.35 16.33
N ASP A 2 14.73 9.26 16.77
CA ASP A 2 13.39 8.90 17.25
C ASP A 2 12.49 8.67 16.05
N ILE A 3 11.98 7.45 15.91
CA ILE A 3 10.98 7.12 14.91
C ILE A 3 9.64 7.63 15.46
N GLU A 4 9.20 8.80 15.00
CA GLU A 4 7.88 9.33 15.35
C GLU A 4 6.79 8.54 14.63
N PHE A 5 6.15 7.62 15.34
CA PHE A 5 4.95 6.93 14.87
C PHE A 5 3.76 7.90 14.88
N LYS A 6 3.41 8.47 13.72
CA LYS A 6 2.15 9.20 13.55
C LYS A 6 0.98 8.22 13.54
N VAL A 7 0.32 8.05 14.68
CA VAL A 7 -0.93 7.29 14.78
C VAL A 7 -2.09 8.19 14.35
N GLY A 8 -2.37 8.23 13.05
CA GLY A 8 -3.65 8.77 12.56
C GLY A 8 -4.78 7.78 12.90
N LYS A 9 -5.74 8.18 13.75
CA LYS A 9 -7.01 7.45 13.84
C LYS A 9 -7.71 7.59 12.48
N ARG A 10 -7.82 6.49 11.73
CA ARG A 10 -8.67 6.45 10.51
C ARG A 10 -10.08 6.89 10.89
N GLN A 11 -10.62 7.87 10.17
CA GLN A 11 -11.98 8.39 10.40
C GLN A 11 -13.07 7.34 10.16
N HIS A 12 -12.78 6.31 9.34
CA HIS A 12 -13.72 5.22 9.07
C HIS A 12 -13.15 3.87 9.55
N ASP A 13 -13.90 3.20 10.42
CA ASP A 13 -13.60 1.85 10.87
C ASP A 13 -13.97 0.85 9.75
N PRO A 14 -13.03 0.05 9.23
CA PRO A 14 -13.28 -0.92 8.16
C PRO A 14 -14.37 -1.96 8.49
N ARG A 15 -14.67 -2.14 9.78
CA ARG A 15 -15.72 -3.05 10.28
C ARG A 15 -17.14 -2.54 10.00
N HIS A 16 -17.31 -1.25 9.74
CA HIS A 16 -18.61 -0.63 9.45
C HIS A 16 -18.80 -0.26 7.97
N MET A 17 -17.81 -0.52 7.11
CA MET A 17 -17.93 -0.30 5.67
C MET A 17 -18.80 -1.39 5.01
N THR A 18 -19.64 -0.97 4.06
CA THR A 18 -20.25 -1.88 3.10
C THR A 18 -19.19 -2.52 2.21
N SER A 19 -19.55 -3.58 1.48
CA SER A 19 -18.63 -4.25 0.57
C SER A 19 -18.11 -3.32 -0.54
N GLU A 20 -18.95 -2.41 -1.03
CA GLU A 20 -18.61 -1.45 -2.09
C GLU A 20 -17.64 -0.37 -1.57
N GLU A 21 -17.95 0.22 -0.42
CA GLU A 21 -17.08 1.19 0.24
C GLU A 21 -15.73 0.57 0.61
N ARG A 22 -15.72 -0.69 1.05
CA ARG A 22 -14.49 -1.41 1.38
C ARG A 22 -13.62 -1.62 0.14
N VAL A 23 -14.21 -1.92 -1.02
CA VAL A 23 -13.46 -2.07 -2.28
C VAL A 23 -12.89 -0.73 -2.73
N HIS A 24 -13.67 0.35 -2.65
CA HIS A 24 -13.20 1.69 -3.00
C HIS A 24 -12.04 2.11 -2.09
N TRP A 25 -12.24 1.97 -0.78
CA TRP A 25 -11.23 2.27 0.22
C TRP A 25 -9.96 1.43 0.07
N GLN A 26 -10.07 0.15 -0.28
CA GLN A 26 -8.89 -0.68 -0.57
C GLN A 26 -8.09 -0.16 -1.75
N LYS A 27 -8.76 0.35 -2.79
CA LYS A 27 -8.10 0.96 -3.96
C LYS A 27 -7.39 2.25 -3.56
N GLU A 28 -8.08 3.16 -2.89
CA GLU A 28 -7.50 4.43 -2.43
C GLU A 28 -6.28 4.17 -1.54
N MET A 29 -6.39 3.27 -0.56
CA MET A 29 -5.27 2.95 0.32
C MET A 29 -4.09 2.27 -0.39
N ALA A 30 -4.35 1.50 -1.45
CA ALA A 30 -3.29 0.91 -2.25
C ALA A 30 -2.57 1.97 -3.10
N GLU A 31 -3.32 2.94 -3.65
CA GLU A 31 -2.76 4.08 -4.39
C GLU A 31 -1.94 4.98 -3.46
N ASP A 32 -2.48 5.38 -2.31
CA ASP A 32 -1.78 6.17 -1.30
C ASP A 32 -0.49 5.49 -0.82
N ALA A 33 -0.56 4.18 -0.52
CA ALA A 33 0.60 3.42 -0.09
C ALA A 33 1.66 3.33 -1.20
N ARG A 34 1.24 3.14 -2.46
CA ARG A 34 2.13 3.11 -3.62
C ARG A 34 2.82 4.46 -3.80
N GLU A 35 2.06 5.55 -3.79
CA GLU A 35 2.60 6.91 -3.91
C GLU A 35 3.57 7.23 -2.78
N TYR A 36 3.21 6.90 -1.54
CA TYR A 36 4.08 7.10 -0.38
C TYR A 36 5.40 6.33 -0.52
N LEU A 37 5.35 5.03 -0.82
CA LEU A 37 6.53 4.19 -1.01
C LEU A 37 7.43 4.76 -2.11
N PHE A 38 6.83 5.16 -3.23
CA PHE A 38 7.56 5.76 -4.34
C PHE A 38 8.16 7.13 -4.01
N SER A 39 7.50 7.91 -3.15
CA SER A 39 8.01 9.21 -2.69
C SER A 39 9.28 9.07 -1.85
N ILE A 40 9.41 7.96 -1.09
CA ILE A 40 10.58 7.65 -0.26
C ILE A 40 11.59 6.73 -0.95
N GLY A 41 11.42 6.47 -2.26
CA GLY A 41 12.31 5.62 -3.05
C GLY A 41 12.23 4.13 -2.74
N GLN A 42 11.15 3.67 -2.09
CA GLN A 42 10.90 2.26 -1.81
C GLN A 42 9.99 1.63 -2.87
N PRO A 43 10.23 0.37 -3.27
CA PRO A 43 9.32 -0.35 -4.13
C PRO A 43 8.07 -0.83 -3.38
N LEU A 44 6.96 -0.94 -4.09
CA LEU A 44 5.77 -1.63 -3.63
C LEU A 44 5.98 -3.14 -3.75
N VAL A 45 6.04 -3.84 -2.61
CA VAL A 45 6.24 -5.29 -2.56
C VAL A 45 4.93 -6.02 -2.27
N TYR A 46 4.54 -6.94 -3.13
CA TYR A 46 3.29 -7.71 -2.99
C TYR A 46 3.44 -9.14 -3.54
N ARG A 47 2.55 -10.04 -3.12
CA ARG A 47 2.53 -11.43 -3.61
C ARG A 47 1.59 -11.56 -4.80
N LYS A 48 2.08 -12.06 -5.94
CA LYS A 48 1.29 -12.34 -7.14
C LYS A 48 1.64 -13.73 -7.68
N GLN A 49 0.61 -14.58 -7.86
CA GLN A 49 0.77 -15.93 -8.42
C GLN A 49 1.89 -16.75 -7.74
N GLY A 50 1.91 -16.73 -6.41
CA GLY A 50 2.90 -17.45 -5.60
C GLY A 50 4.26 -16.76 -5.44
N HIS A 51 4.58 -15.77 -6.27
CA HIS A 51 5.84 -15.05 -6.27
C HIS A 51 5.75 -13.71 -5.53
N ILE A 52 6.86 -13.26 -4.96
CA ILE A 52 6.98 -11.90 -4.43
C ILE A 52 7.39 -10.98 -5.58
N VAL A 53 6.66 -9.89 -5.74
CA VAL A 53 6.86 -8.89 -6.79
C VAL A 53 7.18 -7.57 -6.12
N ALA A 54 8.26 -6.93 -6.54
CA ALA A 54 8.64 -5.57 -6.16
C ALA A 54 8.47 -4.65 -7.37
N GLU A 55 7.57 -3.69 -7.27
CA GLU A 55 7.30 -2.69 -8.30
C GLU A 55 7.90 -1.35 -7.88
N HIS A 56 8.65 -0.72 -8.79
CA HIS A 56 9.30 0.57 -8.56
C HIS A 56 8.56 1.70 -9.27
N ARG A 57 8.84 2.95 -8.87
CA ARG A 57 8.20 4.16 -9.42
C ARG A 57 8.39 4.32 -10.94
N ASP A 58 9.52 3.87 -11.46
CA ASP A 58 9.87 3.89 -12.88
C ASP A 58 9.14 2.82 -13.71
N GLY A 59 8.26 2.02 -13.07
CA GLY A 59 7.56 0.90 -13.70
C GLY A 59 8.40 -0.38 -13.76
N ARG A 60 9.61 -0.39 -13.19
CA ARG A 60 10.42 -1.61 -13.09
C ARG A 60 9.75 -2.60 -12.15
N ILE A 61 9.53 -3.81 -12.65
CA ILE A 61 9.00 -4.94 -11.88
C ILE A 61 10.12 -5.96 -11.66
N GLN A 62 10.36 -6.32 -10.40
CA GLN A 62 11.30 -7.37 -10.00
C GLN A 62 10.56 -8.50 -9.33
N ILE A 63 10.82 -9.74 -9.74
CA ILE A 63 10.30 -10.92 -9.06
C ILE A 63 11.36 -11.39 -8.07
N ILE A 64 11.04 -11.32 -6.78
CA ILE A 64 11.87 -11.82 -5.68
C ILE A 64 11.53 -13.30 -5.51
N LYS A 65 12.55 -14.16 -5.67
CA LYS A 65 12.48 -15.61 -5.42
C LYS A 65 12.75 -15.92 -3.96
#